data_AF-A0A7Y7NCL6-F1
#
_entry.id   AF-A0A7Y7NCL6-F1
#
_cell.length_a   1.000
_cell.length_b   1.000
_cell.length_c   1.000
_cell.angle_alpha   90.00
_cell.angle_beta   90.00
_cell.angle_gamma   90.00
#
_symmetry.space_group_name_H-M   'P 1'
#
loop_
_entity.id
_entity.type
_entity.pdbx_description
1 polymer ?
#
loop_
_entity_poly.entity_id
_entity_poly.type
_entity_poly.pdbx_seq_one_letter_code
_entity_poly.pdbx_strand_id
1 'polypeptide(L)'
;MDFSKMLHTFTVVPSLTGDLAALQRIAYNLWWCWEPDAISLFRRMDADLWQATRHNPVEMLGILQQTTLETLQNDEGFMAHLKMVDEKLTDYLEEKTWFQKNANGSSAMRVAYFSMEFGLHESLPIYSGGLEI
;
A
#
# COMPACT_ATOMS: atom_id res chain seq x y z
N MET A 1 -4.80 -22.37 38.18
CA MET A 1 -4.99 -22.89 36.82
C MET A 1 -4.72 -21.74 35.89
N ASP A 2 -3.56 -21.74 35.26
CA ASP A 2 -3.07 -20.65 34.42
C ASP A 2 -3.43 -20.97 32.96
N PHE A 3 -4.31 -20.16 32.38
CA PHE A 3 -4.79 -20.28 31.00
C PHE A 3 -3.98 -19.41 30.03
N SER A 4 -2.70 -19.11 30.32
CA SER A 4 -1.81 -18.43 29.37
C SER A 4 -1.29 -19.41 28.30
N LYS A 5 -2.19 -20.02 27.52
CA LYS A 5 -1.82 -20.80 26.33
C LYS A 5 -1.83 -19.86 25.12
N MET A 6 -0.62 -19.55 24.65
CA MET A 6 -0.30 -18.72 23.49
C MET A 6 -1.32 -18.87 22.36
N LEU A 7 -2.08 -17.82 22.07
CA LEU A 7 -2.87 -17.73 20.85
C LEU A 7 -1.88 -17.61 19.69
N HIS A 8 -1.81 -18.63 18.83
CA HIS A 8 -1.10 -18.52 17.56
C HIS A 8 -1.86 -17.51 16.70
N THR A 9 -1.22 -16.40 16.36
CA THR A 9 -1.75 -15.46 15.38
C THR A 9 -1.58 -16.07 13.99
N PHE A 10 -2.69 -16.49 13.39
CA PHE A 10 -2.73 -16.85 11.99
C PHE A 10 -3.17 -15.63 11.20
N THR A 11 -2.24 -15.01 10.46
CA THR A 11 -2.60 -13.98 9.48
C THR A 11 -3.11 -14.69 8.23
N VAL A 12 -4.43 -14.70 8.06
CA VAL A 12 -5.04 -15.16 6.82
C VAL A 12 -4.83 -14.06 5.79
N VAL A 13 -3.96 -14.31 4.82
CA VAL A 13 -3.79 -13.43 3.67
C VAL A 13 -4.77 -13.90 2.59
N PRO A 14 -5.67 -13.03 2.09
CA PRO A 14 -6.55 -13.39 0.98
C PRO A 14 -5.72 -13.79 -0.23
N SER A 15 -6.18 -14.80 -0.96
CA SER A 15 -5.52 -15.24 -2.18
C SER A 15 -5.78 -14.25 -3.30
N LEU A 16 -4.95 -13.21 -3.40
CA LEU A 16 -4.93 -12.26 -4.52
C LEU A 16 -4.14 -12.87 -5.68
N THR A 17 -4.73 -13.84 -6.37
CA THR A 17 -4.12 -14.51 -7.55
C THR A 17 -4.71 -13.98 -8.84
N GLY A 18 -3.92 -13.99 -9.92
CA GLY A 18 -4.39 -13.55 -11.25
C GLY A 18 -4.59 -12.03 -11.31
N ASP A 19 -5.76 -11.61 -11.77
CA ASP A 19 -6.04 -10.20 -12.12
C ASP A 19 -5.99 -9.25 -10.91
N LEU A 20 -6.17 -9.76 -9.69
CA LEU A 20 -6.11 -8.97 -8.46
C LEU A 20 -4.70 -8.86 -7.86
N ALA A 21 -3.69 -9.50 -8.44
CA ALA A 21 -2.30 -9.39 -7.95
C ALA A 21 -1.79 -7.94 -7.96
N ALA A 22 -2.29 -7.10 -8.86
CA ALA A 22 -2.00 -5.67 -8.92
C ALA A 22 -2.42 -4.94 -7.62
N LEU A 23 -3.53 -5.33 -6.97
CA LEU A 23 -3.93 -4.71 -5.70
C LEU A 23 -2.89 -4.90 -4.62
N GLN A 24 -2.31 -6.11 -4.53
CA GLN A 24 -1.24 -6.39 -3.58
C GLN A 24 0.00 -5.57 -3.91
N ARG A 25 0.38 -5.49 -5.19
CA ARG A 25 1.54 -4.70 -5.63
C ARG A 25 1.39 -3.21 -5.26
N ILE A 26 0.21 -2.64 -5.51
CA ILE A 26 -0.10 -1.25 -5.17
C ILE A 26 -0.12 -1.07 -3.65
N ALA A 27 -0.81 -1.93 -2.89
CA ALA A 27 -0.95 -1.80 -1.43
C ALA A 27 0.39 -1.82 -0.69
N TYR A 28 1.34 -2.62 -1.17
CA TYR A 28 2.68 -2.74 -0.59
C TYR A 28 3.70 -1.69 -1.10
N ASN A 29 3.27 -0.74 -1.93
CA ASN A 29 4.10 0.35 -2.40
C ASN A 29 3.56 1.70 -1.91
N LEU A 30 4.29 2.39 -1.02
CA LEU A 30 3.86 3.68 -0.44
C LEU A 30 3.50 4.76 -1.45
N TRP A 31 3.86 4.61 -2.72
CA TRP A 31 3.40 5.50 -3.80
C TRP A 31 1.89 5.78 -3.76
N TRP A 32 1.07 4.80 -3.36
CA TRP A 32 -0.38 4.99 -3.25
C TRP A 32 -0.78 6.15 -2.32
N CYS A 33 0.03 6.51 -1.32
CA CYS A 33 -0.36 7.49 -0.31
C CYS A 33 -0.38 8.94 -0.83
N TRP A 34 0.26 9.20 -1.98
CA TRP A 34 0.23 10.49 -2.65
C TRP A 34 -0.39 10.45 -4.05
N GLU A 35 -0.80 9.28 -4.55
CA GLU A 35 -1.52 9.16 -5.83
C GLU A 35 -3.04 9.15 -5.60
N PRO A 36 -3.78 10.17 -6.06
CA PRO A 36 -5.23 10.26 -5.84
C PRO A 36 -6.03 9.09 -6.42
N ASP A 37 -5.65 8.57 -7.59
CA ASP A 37 -6.37 7.46 -8.22
C ASP A 37 -6.16 6.15 -7.45
N ALA A 38 -4.96 5.93 -6.88
CA ALA A 38 -4.70 4.79 -6.01
C ALA A 38 -5.50 4.87 -4.71
N ILE A 39 -5.62 6.05 -4.10
CA ILE A 39 -6.48 6.26 -2.92
C ILE A 39 -7.95 6.00 -3.27
N SER A 40 -8.40 6.52 -4.41
CA SER A 40 -9.77 6.32 -4.88
C SER A 40 -10.07 4.85 -5.19
N LEU A 41 -9.07 4.08 -5.64
CA LEU A 41 -9.21 2.66 -5.93
C LEU A 41 -9.59 1.89 -4.65
N PHE A 42 -8.84 2.06 -3.56
CA PHE A 42 -9.14 1.40 -2.28
C PHE A 42 -10.45 1.90 -1.68
N ARG A 43 -10.71 3.21 -1.71
CA ARG A 43 -11.98 3.77 -1.20
C ARG A 43 -13.21 3.23 -1.93
N ARG A 44 -13.10 2.94 -3.24
CA ARG A 44 -14.22 2.39 -4.04
C ARG A 44 -14.52 0.93 -3.68
N MET A 45 -13.56 0.18 -3.15
CA MET A 45 -13.79 -1.22 -2.74
C MET A 45 -14.76 -1.29 -1.57
N ASP A 46 -14.51 -0.49 -0.53
CA ASP A 46 -15.39 -0.33 0.63
C ASP A 46 -14.97 0.94 1.38
N ALA A 47 -15.82 1.97 1.35
CA ALA A 47 -15.49 3.26 1.93
C ALA A 47 -15.48 3.23 3.48
N ASP A 48 -16.33 2.41 4.09
CA ASP A 48 -16.43 2.29 5.54
C ASP A 48 -15.25 1.51 6.08
N LEU A 49 -14.89 0.41 5.42
CA LEU A 49 -13.69 -0.37 5.76
C LEU A 49 -12.42 0.46 5.56
N TRP A 50 -12.33 1.27 4.49
CA TRP A 50 -11.20 2.17 4.26
C TRP A 50 -11.01 3.17 5.42
N GLN A 51 -12.09 3.70 6.00
CA GLN A 51 -12.00 4.53 7.21
C GLN A 51 -11.64 3.68 8.45
N ALA A 52 -12.24 2.51 8.60
CA ALA A 52 -12.03 1.63 9.76
C ALA A 52 -10.58 1.15 9.88
N THR A 53 -9.91 0.90 8.76
CA THR A 53 -8.49 0.51 8.72
C THR A 53 -7.53 1.70 8.72
N ARG A 54 -8.00 2.92 8.99
CA ARG A 54 -7.18 4.14 8.98
C ARG A 54 -6.38 4.27 7.68
N HIS A 55 -7.07 4.03 6.57
CA HIS A 55 -6.49 4.12 5.24
C HIS A 55 -5.30 3.16 5.01
N ASN A 56 -5.28 2.01 5.70
CA ASN A 56 -4.28 0.98 5.49
C ASN A 56 -4.78 -0.05 4.45
N PRO A 57 -4.27 -0.04 3.21
CA PRO A 57 -4.74 -0.95 2.17
C PRO A 57 -4.34 -2.41 2.44
N VAL A 58 -3.21 -2.65 3.13
CA VAL A 58 -2.78 -4.01 3.46
C VAL A 58 -3.73 -4.65 4.48
N GLU A 59 -4.10 -3.89 5.51
CA GLU A 59 -5.08 -4.33 6.51
C GLU A 59 -6.47 -4.48 5.91
N MET A 60 -6.89 -3.53 5.07
CA MET A 60 -8.16 -3.58 4.34
C MET A 60 -8.27 -4.85 3.50
N LEU A 61 -7.25 -5.16 2.71
CA LEU A 61 -7.22 -6.38 1.90
C LEU A 61 -7.31 -7.62 2.79
N GLY A 62 -6.65 -7.64 3.95
CA GLY A 62 -6.72 -8.75 4.91
C GLY A 62 -8.10 -8.97 5.55
N ILE A 63 -8.94 -7.93 5.63
CA ILE A 63 -10.28 -8.00 6.22
C ILE A 63 -11.36 -8.29 5.17
N LEU A 64 -11.15 -7.86 3.92
CA LEU A 64 -12.11 -8.02 2.84
C LEU A 64 -12.53 -9.48 2.65
N GLN A 65 -13.84 -9.71 2.53
CA GLN A 65 -14.37 -11.04 2.28
C GLN A 65 -14.09 -11.48 0.84
N GLN A 66 -13.79 -12.77 0.65
CA GLN A 66 -13.53 -13.34 -0.68
C GLN A 66 -14.65 -13.06 -1.69
N THR A 67 -15.92 -13.09 -1.25
CA THR A 67 -17.09 -12.77 -2.07
C THR A 67 -17.08 -11.34 -2.61
N THR A 68 -16.53 -10.39 -1.85
CA THR A 68 -16.37 -9.00 -2.29
C THR A 68 -15.30 -8.92 -3.37
N LEU A 69 -14.17 -9.62 -3.19
CA LEU A 69 -13.11 -9.69 -4.20
C LEU A 69 -13.61 -10.31 -5.51
N GLU A 70 -14.40 -11.38 -5.44
CA GLU A 70 -15.04 -12.00 -6.61
C GLU A 70 -16.01 -11.04 -7.31
N THR A 71 -16.77 -10.26 -6.55
CA THR A 71 -17.69 -9.25 -7.12
C THR A 71 -16.91 -8.16 -7.85
N LEU A 72 -15.81 -7.66 -7.25
CA LEU A 72 -14.94 -6.65 -7.85
C LEU A 72 -14.23 -7.18 -9.11
N GLN A 73 -13.85 -8.46 -9.14
CA GLN A 73 -13.25 -9.07 -10.33
C GLN A 73 -14.22 -9.09 -11.52
N ASN A 74 -15.53 -9.17 -11.27
CA ASN A 74 -16.55 -9.12 -12.31
C ASN A 74 -17.03 -7.69 -12.65
N ASP A 75 -16.59 -6.66 -11.92
CA ASP A 75 -16.85 -5.25 -12.25
C ASP A 75 -15.80 -4.74 -13.25
N GLU A 76 -16.18 -4.69 -14.53
CA GLU A 76 -15.30 -4.19 -15.60
C GLU A 76 -14.77 -2.77 -15.33
N GLY A 77 -15.58 -1.91 -14.73
CA GLY A 77 -15.19 -0.55 -14.40
C GLY A 77 -14.20 -0.48 -13.24
N PHE A 78 -14.24 -1.43 -12.31
CA PHE A 78 -13.23 -1.56 -11.27
C PHE A 78 -11.93 -2.12 -11.84
N MET A 79 -12.01 -3.18 -12.65
CA MET A 79 -10.82 -3.80 -13.26
C MET A 79 -10.08 -2.85 -14.21
N ALA A 80 -10.80 -2.03 -14.97
CA ALA A 80 -10.20 -0.97 -15.78
C ALA A 80 -9.48 0.08 -14.92
N HIS A 81 -10.07 0.47 -13.79
CA HIS A 81 -9.46 1.41 -12.86
C HIS A 81 -8.20 0.82 -12.21
N LEU A 82 -8.25 -0.44 -11.76
CA LEU A 82 -7.11 -1.17 -11.22
C LEU A 82 -5.95 -1.21 -12.21
N LYS A 83 -6.23 -1.56 -13.47
CA LYS A 83 -5.23 -1.60 -14.53
C LYS A 83 -4.59 -0.24 -14.78
N MET A 84 -5.40 0.83 -14.86
CA MET A 84 -4.90 2.19 -15.04
C MET A 84 -3.95 2.60 -13.89
N VAL A 85 -4.30 2.29 -12.64
CA VAL A 85 -3.45 2.60 -11.49
C VAL A 85 -2.17 1.77 -11.50
N ASP A 86 -2.25 0.50 -11.90
CA ASP A 86 -1.08 -0.39 -12.02
C ASP A 86 -0.09 0.10 -13.09
N GLU A 87 -0.61 0.57 -14.23
CA GLU A 87 0.17 1.21 -15.29
C GLU A 87 0.85 2.50 -14.79
N LYS A 88 0.12 3.37 -14.09
CA LYS A 88 0.71 4.57 -13.46
C LYS A 88 1.84 4.26 -12.48
N LEU A 89 1.68 3.22 -11.66
CA LEU A 89 2.72 2.79 -10.74
C LEU A 89 3.96 2.29 -11.52
N THR A 90 3.74 1.56 -12.61
CA THR A 90 4.81 1.09 -13.49
C THR A 90 5.57 2.27 -14.09
N ASP A 91 4.85 3.23 -14.69
CA ASP A 91 5.44 4.42 -15.28
C ASP A 91 6.24 5.23 -14.25
N TYR A 92 5.71 5.39 -13.02
CA TYR A 92 6.40 6.08 -11.94
C TYR A 92 7.73 5.42 -11.55
N LEU A 93 7.76 4.08 -11.49
CA LEU A 93 8.96 3.33 -11.12
C LEU A 93 10.00 3.26 -12.24
N GLU A 94 9.56 3.34 -13.50
CA GLU A 94 10.43 3.33 -14.68
C GLU A 94 10.92 4.74 -15.07
N GLU A 95 10.29 5.80 -14.55
CA GLU A 95 10.68 7.16 -14.88
C GLU A 95 12.11 7.48 -14.40
N LYS A 96 12.88 8.13 -15.27
CA LYS A 96 14.19 8.65 -14.88
C LYS A 96 14.02 9.71 -13.79
N THR A 97 14.65 9.47 -12.65
CA THR A 97 14.66 10.43 -11.54
C THR A 97 15.36 11.73 -11.94
N TRP A 98 15.07 12.82 -11.21
CA TRP A 98 15.76 14.10 -11.42
C TRP A 98 17.28 13.95 -11.38
N PHE A 99 17.80 13.14 -10.45
CA PHE A 99 19.24 12.90 -10.34
C PHE A 99 19.78 12.21 -11.59
N GLN A 100 19.11 11.17 -12.10
CA GLN A 100 19.55 10.49 -13.33
C GLN A 100 19.51 11.39 -14.57
N LYS A 101 18.59 12.35 -14.64
CA LYS A 101 18.49 13.31 -15.75
C LYS A 101 19.58 14.39 -15.72
N ASN A 102 20.03 14.81 -14.53
CA ASN A 102 20.91 15.98 -14.36
C ASN A 102 22.34 15.66 -13.91
N ALA A 103 22.55 14.52 -13.23
CA ALA A 103 23.88 14.09 -12.84
C ALA A 103 24.55 13.45 -14.06
N ASN A 104 25.37 14.24 -14.75
CA ASN A 104 26.17 13.85 -15.92
C ASN A 104 27.15 12.69 -15.63
N GLY A 105 26.64 11.47 -15.43
CA GLY A 105 27.40 10.23 -15.46
C GLY A 105 28.06 9.76 -14.15
N SER A 106 27.87 10.42 -13.00
CA SER A 106 28.45 9.91 -11.74
C SER A 106 27.45 9.05 -10.97
N SER A 107 27.38 7.76 -11.34
CA SER A 107 26.63 6.72 -10.60
C SER A 107 27.24 6.38 -9.23
N ALA A 108 28.37 7.00 -8.87
CA ALA A 108 29.13 6.71 -7.66
C ALA A 108 28.75 7.59 -6.45
N MET A 109 27.85 8.55 -6.59
CA MET A 109 27.45 9.42 -5.49
C MET A 109 26.64 8.64 -4.43
N ARG A 110 27.12 8.65 -3.19
CA ARG A 110 26.41 8.08 -2.04
C ARG A 110 25.88 9.21 -1.17
N VAL A 111 24.61 9.13 -0.79
CA VAL A 111 23.95 10.12 0.08
C VAL A 111 23.46 9.38 1.32
N ALA A 112 23.75 9.95 2.50
CA ALA A 112 23.18 9.50 3.76
C ALA A 112 22.24 10.58 4.28
N TYR A 113 20.97 10.22 4.49
CA TYR A 113 19.96 11.12 5.02
C TYR A 113 19.66 10.71 6.47
N PHE A 114 19.93 11.61 7.41
CA PHE A 114 19.69 11.39 8.84
C PHE A 114 18.51 12.23 9.30
N SER A 115 17.56 11.59 9.95
CA SER A 115 16.44 12.24 10.63
C SER A 115 16.21 11.56 11.98
N MET A 116 15.68 12.32 12.95
CA MET A 116 15.25 11.77 14.24
C MET A 116 13.96 10.95 14.11
N GLU A 117 13.12 11.29 13.13
CA GLU A 117 11.87 10.59 12.83
C GLU A 117 11.53 10.65 11.33
N PHE A 118 10.76 9.67 10.86
CA PHE A 118 10.26 9.60 9.48
C PHE A 118 8.75 9.34 9.50
N GLY A 119 7.95 10.41 9.51
CA GLY A 119 6.49 10.31 9.42
C GLY A 119 6.03 10.10 7.98
N LEU A 120 6.04 8.85 7.49
CA LEU A 120 5.69 8.55 6.10
C LEU A 120 4.17 8.46 5.88
N HIS A 121 3.47 7.62 6.65
CA HIS A 121 2.03 7.45 6.58
C HIS A 121 1.50 6.86 7.89
N GLU A 122 0.26 7.15 8.25
CA GLU A 122 -0.37 6.68 9.51
C GLU A 122 -0.49 5.16 9.62
N SER A 123 -0.43 4.45 8.49
CA SER A 123 -0.44 2.99 8.42
C SER A 123 0.87 2.35 8.86
N LEU A 124 1.95 3.12 8.97
CA LEU A 124 3.25 2.63 9.43
C LEU A 124 3.45 2.96 10.91
N PRO A 125 3.59 1.96 11.80
CA PRO A 125 3.86 2.16 13.22
C PRO A 125 5.34 2.52 13.44
N ILE A 126 5.87 3.48 12.68
CA ILE A 126 7.23 4.02 12.81
C ILE A 126 7.26 5.33 13.59
N TYR A 127 6.09 5.82 14.00
CA TYR A 127 5.95 6.94 14.93
C TYR A 127 6.18 6.44 16.36
N SER A 128 7.37 6.73 16.88
CA SER A 128 7.67 6.60 18.30
C SER A 128 7.18 7.88 18.96
N GLY A 129 5.92 7.94 19.39
CA GLY A 129 5.32 9.11 20.06
C GLY A 129 5.93 9.43 21.43
N GLY A 130 7.25 9.60 21.51
CA GLY A 130 8.05 9.76 22.71
C GLY A 130 8.80 11.10 22.77
N LEU A 131 8.32 12.12 22.08
CA LEU A 131 8.70 13.51 22.30
C LEU A 131 7.46 14.35 22.58
N GLU A 132 6.64 13.89 23.53
CA GLU A 132 5.88 14.82 24.36
C GLU A 132 6.89 15.45 25.33
N ILE A 133 7.41 16.63 24.97
CA ILE A 133 8.19 17.50 25.86
C ILE A 133 7.24 18.36 26.67
#